data_AF-A0A936BYJ8-F1
#
_entry.id   AF-A0A936BYJ8-F1
#
_cell.length_a   1.000
_cell.length_b   1.000
_cell.length_c   1.000
_cell.angle_alpha   90.00
_cell.angle_beta   90.00
_cell.angle_gamma   90.00
#
_symmetry.space_group_name_H-M   'P 1'
#
loop_
_entity.id
_entity.type
_entity.pdbx_description
1 polymer ?
#
loop_
_entity_poly.entity_id
_entity_poly.type
_entity_poly.pdbx_seq_one_letter_code
_entity_poly.pdbx_strand_id
1 'polypeptide(L)'
;MIALSGSGGGYVGDQDVALYLFAPPGDATFSDGHTIGSADFLRLRSGYTVADAATVFDQAFKREDIIECGCNMHARRYFVKGLDGGETRAAIAIHAYQALYGIAKEARDLEPRERLRL
;
A
#
# COMPACT_ATOMS: atom_id res chain seq x y z
N MET A 1 -0.32 7.00 -1.75
CA MET A 1 0.24 6.89 -0.38
C MET A 1 -0.07 5.50 0.14
N ILE A 2 0.94 4.77 0.65
CA ILE A 2 0.82 3.39 1.15
C ILE A 2 0.84 3.43 2.69
N ALA A 3 -0.21 2.98 3.36
CA ALA A 3 -0.19 2.78 4.81
C ALA A 3 0.36 1.37 5.11
N LEU A 4 1.60 1.27 5.62
CA LEU A 4 2.24 0.01 5.98
C LEU A 4 2.06 -0.27 7.49
N SER A 5 1.51 -1.43 7.82
CA SER A 5 1.61 -2.10 9.11
C SER A 5 3.02 -2.67 9.28
N GLY A 6 3.87 -1.86 9.87
CA GLY A 6 5.30 -2.13 10.08
C GLY A 6 6.07 -0.83 10.11
N SER A 7 6.05 -0.15 11.27
CA SER A 7 6.85 1.04 11.65
C SER A 7 6.91 2.24 10.68
N GLY A 8 6.13 2.29 9.61
CA GLY A 8 6.06 3.44 8.70
C GLY A 8 4.70 3.58 8.02
N GLY A 9 3.90 4.55 8.46
CA GLY A 9 2.64 4.91 7.80
C GLY A 9 2.86 6.01 6.77
N GLY A 10 2.55 5.75 5.50
CA GLY A 10 2.23 6.76 4.49
C GLY A 10 3.34 7.71 4.05
N TYR A 11 3.82 7.55 2.82
CA TYR A 11 4.57 8.58 2.08
C TYR A 11 3.63 9.53 1.33
N VAL A 12 3.70 10.83 1.61
CA VAL A 12 3.20 11.92 0.74
C VAL A 12 4.39 12.83 0.49
N GLY A 13 4.74 12.99 -0.78
CA GLY A 13 5.97 13.65 -1.15
C GLY A 13 6.08 13.83 -2.66
N ASP A 14 7.01 14.68 -3.07
CA ASP A 14 7.47 14.81 -4.45
C ASP A 14 8.88 14.20 -4.58
N GLN A 15 9.61 14.56 -5.63
CA GLN A 15 10.97 14.05 -5.82
C GLN A 15 11.97 14.55 -4.76
N ASP A 16 11.62 15.61 -4.03
CA ASP A 16 12.53 16.34 -3.14
C ASP A 16 12.14 16.21 -1.66
N VAL A 17 10.85 16.05 -1.36
CA VAL A 17 10.31 16.03 0.01
C VAL A 17 9.45 14.80 0.23
N ALA A 18 9.64 14.19 1.41
CA ALA A 18 8.83 13.07 1.88
C ALA A 18 8.27 13.38 3.27
N LEU A 19 6.95 13.43 3.41
CA LEU A 19 6.29 13.45 4.70
C LEU A 19 5.94 12.03 5.13
N TYR A 20 6.39 11.66 6.31
CA TYR A 20 6.04 10.43 7.00
C TYR A 20 5.33 10.76 8.30
N LEU A 21 4.22 10.06 8.58
CA LEU A 21 3.62 10.09 9.90
C LEU A 21 3.95 8.78 10.60
N PHE A 22 4.73 8.88 11.68
CA PHE A 22 4.97 7.73 12.54
C PHE A 22 3.69 7.43 13.33
N ALA A 23 3.13 6.25 13.10
CA ALA A 23 2.06 5.69 13.91
C ALA A 23 2.66 4.61 14.83
N PRO A 24 2.57 4.74 16.16
CA PRO A 24 3.09 3.73 17.08
C PRO A 24 2.49 2.35 16.78
N PRO A 25 3.30 1.27 16.89
CA PRO A 25 2.82 -0.09 16.62
C PRO A 25 1.80 -0.55 17.66
N GLY A 26 0.78 -1.28 17.22
CA GLY A 26 -0.14 -2.03 18.07
C GLY A 26 -1.50 -1.37 18.29
N ASP A 27 -1.60 -0.05 18.21
CA ASP A 27 -2.85 0.66 18.47
C ASP A 27 -3.51 1.16 17.17
N ALA A 28 -4.74 0.69 16.93
CA ALA A 28 -5.60 1.18 15.86
C ALA A 28 -5.83 2.69 15.99
N THR A 29 -6.15 3.08 17.23
CA THR A 29 -6.43 4.45 17.64
C THR A 29 -5.45 4.85 18.74
N PHE A 30 -4.72 5.94 18.52
CA PHE A 30 -3.70 6.44 19.44
C PHE A 30 -3.61 7.95 19.26
N SER A 31 -3.29 8.70 20.32
CA SER A 31 -2.93 10.11 20.21
C SER A 31 -2.18 10.58 21.45
N ASP A 32 -0.99 11.14 21.26
CA ASP A 32 -0.19 11.82 22.31
C ASP A 32 -0.05 13.33 22.04
N GLY A 33 -0.81 13.86 21.08
CA GLY A 33 -0.73 15.25 20.62
C GLY A 33 0.30 15.49 19.51
N HIS A 34 1.18 14.52 19.23
CA HIS A 34 2.19 14.60 18.17
C HIS A 34 2.06 13.49 17.13
N THR A 35 1.51 12.34 17.52
CA THR A 35 1.31 11.17 16.69
C THR A 35 -0.13 10.69 16.80
N ILE A 36 -0.59 9.95 15.79
CA ILE A 36 -1.91 9.32 15.79
C ILE A 36 -1.83 7.85 15.42
N GLY A 37 -2.85 7.08 15.80
CA GLY A 37 -2.98 5.67 15.45
C GLY A 37 -3.11 5.45 13.95
N SER A 38 -2.76 4.24 13.49
CA SER A 38 -2.76 3.91 12.06
C SER A 38 -4.17 3.97 11.42
N ALA A 39 -5.23 3.61 12.16
CA ALA A 39 -6.60 3.73 11.68
C ALA A 39 -7.10 5.18 11.72
N ASP A 40 -6.68 5.98 12.71
CA ASP A 40 -6.98 7.41 12.77
C ASP A 40 -6.31 8.18 11.63
N PHE A 41 -5.09 7.80 11.26
CA PHE A 41 -4.45 8.32 10.06
C PHE A 41 -5.23 7.97 8.79
N LEU A 42 -5.68 6.72 8.66
CA LEU A 42 -6.46 6.27 7.50
C LEU A 42 -7.83 6.97 7.41
N ARG A 43 -8.42 7.38 8.54
CA ARG A 43 -9.64 8.21 8.57
C ARG A 43 -9.46 9.57 7.88
N LEU A 44 -8.24 10.09 7.79
CA LEU A 44 -7.93 11.36 7.12
C LEU A 44 -7.78 11.23 5.60
N ARG A 45 -8.21 10.10 5.00
CA ARG A 45 -8.05 9.80 3.57
C ARG A 45 -9.40 9.55 2.90
N SER A 46 -9.47 9.92 1.63
CA SER A 46 -10.58 9.66 0.72
C SER A 46 -10.03 9.34 -0.68
N GLY A 47 -10.87 8.77 -1.55
CA GLY A 47 -10.50 8.30 -2.88
C GLY A 47 -9.66 7.02 -2.86
N TYR A 48 -8.88 6.80 -3.93
CA TYR A 48 -8.01 5.63 -4.08
C TYR A 48 -6.96 5.56 -2.98
N THR A 49 -7.10 4.56 -2.11
CA THR A 49 -6.28 4.44 -0.92
C THR A 49 -5.66 3.06 -0.84
N VAL A 50 -4.32 3.04 -0.68
CA VAL A 50 -3.56 1.81 -0.49
C VAL A 50 -3.19 1.68 0.99
N ALA A 51 -3.64 0.62 1.62
CA ALA A 51 -3.19 0.20 2.94
C ALA A 51 -2.86 -1.29 2.94
N ASP A 52 -2.13 -1.74 3.95
CA ASP A 52 -1.93 -3.15 4.19
C ASP A 52 -3.27 -3.86 4.44
N ALA A 53 -3.34 -5.13 4.08
CA ALA A 53 -4.50 -5.98 4.36
C ALA A 53 -4.50 -6.44 5.84
N ALA A 54 -4.42 -5.48 6.77
CA ALA A 54 -4.50 -5.70 8.19
C ALA A 54 -5.93 -5.42 8.67
N THR A 55 -6.48 -6.31 9.49
CA THR A 55 -7.88 -6.25 9.98
C THR A 55 -8.21 -4.96 10.74
N VAL A 56 -7.17 -4.29 11.26
CA VAL A 56 -7.29 -2.96 11.90
C VAL A 56 -7.87 -1.89 10.96
N PHE A 57 -7.77 -2.08 9.65
CA PHE A 57 -8.26 -1.14 8.64
C PHE A 57 -9.64 -1.50 8.08
N ASP A 58 -10.21 -2.67 8.41
CA ASP A 58 -11.46 -3.16 7.82
C ASP A 58 -12.62 -2.16 8.01
N GLN A 59 -12.69 -1.48 9.16
CA GLN A 59 -13.73 -0.48 9.41
C GLN A 59 -13.52 0.80 8.58
N ALA A 60 -12.28 1.16 8.26
CA ALA A 60 -12.00 2.33 7.46
C ALA A 60 -12.47 2.13 6.01
N PHE A 61 -12.34 0.93 5.45
CA PHE A 61 -12.75 0.61 4.08
C PHE A 61 -14.26 0.40 3.90
N LYS A 62 -15.06 0.44 4.98
CA LYS A 62 -16.54 0.47 4.88
C LYS A 62 -17.12 1.83 4.54
N ARG A 63 -16.30 2.88 4.55
CA ARG A 63 -16.73 4.24 4.21
C ARG A 63 -16.99 4.36 2.71
N GLU A 64 -17.94 5.18 2.32
CA GLU A 64 -18.27 5.39 0.89
C GLU A 64 -17.26 6.27 0.15
N ASP A 65 -16.50 7.10 0.89
CA ASP A 65 -15.57 8.07 0.34
C ASP A 65 -14.16 7.51 0.11
N ILE A 66 -13.95 6.20 0.32
CA ILE A 66 -12.67 5.52 0.10
C ILE A 66 -12.82 4.42 -0.94
N ILE A 67 -11.83 4.28 -1.83
CA ILE A 67 -11.72 3.18 -2.77
C ILE A 67 -10.51 2.35 -2.34
N GLU A 68 -10.75 1.13 -1.87
CA GLU A 68 -9.69 0.23 -1.43
C GLU A 68 -8.84 -0.25 -2.62
N CYS A 69 -7.56 0.12 -2.60
CA CYS A 69 -6.56 -0.36 -3.54
C CYS A 69 -5.61 -1.31 -2.80
N GLY A 70 -5.73 -2.62 -3.02
CA GLY A 70 -4.88 -3.60 -2.33
C GLY A 70 -3.38 -3.30 -2.45
N CYS A 71 -2.65 -3.46 -1.35
CA CYS A 71 -1.19 -3.21 -1.33
C CYS A 71 -0.42 -4.30 -2.08
N ASN A 72 -0.03 -4.00 -3.32
CA ASN A 72 0.78 -4.88 -4.19
C ASN A 72 2.14 -5.26 -3.58
N MET A 73 2.74 -4.40 -2.75
CA MET A 73 3.99 -4.73 -2.04
C MET A 73 3.79 -5.86 -1.03
N HIS A 74 2.69 -5.79 -0.27
CA HIS A 74 2.32 -6.84 0.67
C HIS A 74 1.89 -8.12 -0.04
N ALA A 75 1.02 -8.02 -1.02
CA ALA A 75 0.56 -9.16 -1.79
C ALA A 75 1.75 -9.92 -2.42
N ARG A 76 2.66 -9.24 -3.12
CA ARG A 76 3.88 -9.86 -3.67
C ARG A 76 4.73 -10.53 -2.58
N ARG A 77 4.95 -9.87 -1.45
CA ARG A 77 5.72 -10.43 -0.32
C ARG A 77 5.11 -11.75 0.18
N TYR A 78 3.79 -11.81 0.32
CA TYR A 78 3.11 -13.01 0.81
C TYR A 78 3.06 -14.13 -0.24
N PHE A 79 2.96 -13.82 -1.54
CA PHE A 79 3.11 -14.86 -2.57
C PHE A 79 4.52 -15.46 -2.58
N VAL A 80 5.57 -14.66 -2.40
CA VAL A 80 6.93 -15.18 -2.23
C VAL A 80 7.03 -16.10 -1.01
N LYS A 81 6.52 -15.66 0.14
CA LYS A 81 6.47 -16.51 1.36
C LYS A 81 5.70 -17.82 1.13
N GLY A 82 4.59 -17.77 0.39
CA GLY A 82 3.82 -18.94 0.04
C GLY A 82 4.62 -19.92 -0.81
N LEU A 83 5.30 -19.41 -1.85
CA LEU A 83 6.14 -20.22 -2.72
C LEU A 83 7.31 -20.85 -1.94
N ASP A 84 8.00 -20.09 -1.10
CA ASP A 84 9.07 -20.58 -0.23
C ASP A 84 8.56 -21.63 0.78
N GLY A 85 7.29 -21.53 1.17
CA GLY A 85 6.58 -22.51 2.01
C GLY A 85 6.06 -23.75 1.25
N GLY A 86 6.33 -23.88 -0.05
CA GLY A 86 5.93 -25.01 -0.88
C GLY A 86 4.59 -24.86 -1.60
N GLU A 87 3.91 -23.71 -1.48
CA GLU A 87 2.68 -23.43 -2.23
C GLU A 87 3.02 -23.01 -3.67
N THR A 88 3.09 -23.99 -4.57
CA THR A 88 3.50 -23.77 -5.96
C THR A 88 2.52 -22.92 -6.77
N ARG A 89 1.23 -22.82 -6.38
CA ARG A 89 0.26 -21.94 -7.06
C ARG A 89 0.63 -20.46 -6.94
N ALA A 90 1.40 -20.09 -5.91
CA ALA A 90 1.88 -18.73 -5.73
C ALA A 90 2.79 -18.25 -6.87
N ALA A 91 3.44 -19.17 -7.61
CA ALA A 91 4.26 -18.84 -8.77
C ALA A 91 3.45 -18.12 -9.87
N ILE A 92 2.16 -18.44 -10.03
CA ILE A 92 1.27 -17.79 -11.03
C ILE A 92 1.14 -16.30 -10.71
N ALA A 93 0.86 -15.97 -9.45
CA ALA A 93 0.74 -14.59 -9.01
C ALA A 93 2.08 -13.83 -9.10
N ILE A 94 3.19 -14.47 -8.72
CA ILE A 94 4.54 -13.89 -8.87
C ILE A 94 4.83 -13.58 -10.33
N HIS A 95 4.46 -14.46 -11.26
CA HIS A 95 4.65 -14.23 -12.69
C HIS A 95 3.81 -13.05 -13.20
N ALA A 96 2.57 -12.91 -12.73
CA ALA A 96 1.76 -11.73 -13.04
C ALA A 96 2.43 -10.42 -12.56
N TYR A 97 3.02 -10.40 -11.36
CA TYR A 97 3.81 -9.25 -10.89
C TYR A 97 5.04 -8.98 -11.75
N GLN A 98 5.71 -10.02 -12.26
CA GLN A 98 6.84 -9.83 -13.19
C GLN A 98 6.39 -9.14 -14.48
N ALA A 99 5.24 -9.52 -15.04
CA ALA A 99 4.67 -8.86 -16.21
C ALA A 99 4.37 -7.38 -15.94
N LEU A 100 3.80 -7.05 -14.77
CA LEU A 100 3.58 -5.66 -14.36
C LEU A 100 4.88 -4.85 -14.27
N TYR A 101 5.97 -5.45 -13.79
CA TYR A 101 7.29 -4.78 -13.81
C TYR A 101 7.84 -4.60 -15.23
N GLY A 102 7.49 -5.48 -16.17
CA GLY A 102 7.75 -5.28 -17.59
C GLY A 102 7.10 -4.00 -18.10
N ILE A 103 5.80 -3.85 -17.86
CA ILE A 103 5.05 -2.63 -18.22
C ILE A 103 5.64 -1.39 -17.52
N ALA A 104 5.95 -1.48 -16.22
CA ALA A 104 6.54 -0.36 -15.48
C ALA A 104 7.92 0.05 -16.02
N LYS A 105 8.68 -0.89 -16.58
CA LYS A 105 9.96 -0.63 -17.24
C LYS A 105 9.75 0.09 -18.57
N GLU A 106 8.78 -0.34 -19.37
CA GLU A 106 8.39 0.34 -20.62
C GLU A 106 7.88 1.75 -20.37
N ALA A 107 7.13 1.93 -19.29
CA ALA A 107 6.56 3.21 -18.87
C ALA A 107 7.57 4.21 -18.29
N ARG A 108 8.82 3.78 -18.01
CA ARG A 108 9.79 4.54 -17.22
C ARG A 108 10.01 5.95 -17.75
N ASP A 109 10.24 6.06 -19.05
CA ASP A 109 10.62 7.31 -19.72
C ASP A 109 9.43 8.00 -20.41
N LEU A 110 8.21 7.44 -20.25
CA LEU A 110 6.99 8.02 -20.80
C LEU A 110 6.47 9.16 -19.94
N GLU A 111 5.88 10.17 -20.60
CA GLU A 111 5.15 11.23 -19.93
C GLU A 111 3.86 10.70 -19.28
N PRO A 112 3.33 11.34 -18.21
CA PRO A 112 2.16 10.86 -17.50
C PRO A 112 0.95 10.54 -18.40
N ARG A 113 0.70 11.32 -19.45
CA ARG A 113 -0.41 11.08 -20.39
C ARG A 113 -0.19 9.86 -21.29
N GLU A 114 1.06 9.51 -21.57
CA GLU A 114 1.42 8.35 -22.39
C GLU A 114 1.31 7.07 -21.58
N ARG A 115 1.70 7.13 -20.29
CA ARG A 115 1.53 6.02 -19.34
C ARG A 115 0.08 5.56 -19.20
N LEU A 116 -0.89 6.47 -19.35
CA LEU A 116 -2.33 6.15 -19.29
C LEU A 116 -2.83 5.32 -20.48
N ARG A 117 -2.01 5.12 -21.52
CA ARG A 117 -2.37 4.39 -22.75
C ARG A 117 -1.74 3.00 -22.84
N LEU A 118 -0.89 2.63 -21.88
CA LEU A 118 -0.36 1.28 -21.70
C LEU A 118 -1.41 0.40 -21.00
#